data_AF-A0A967N6U6-F1
#
_entry.id   AF-A0A967N6U6-F1
#
_cell.length_a   1.000
_cell.length_b   1.000
_cell.length_c   1.000
_cell.angle_alpha   90.00
_cell.angle_beta   90.00
_cell.angle_gamma   90.00
#
_symmetry.space_group_name_H-M   'P 1'
#
loop_
_entity.id
_entity.type
_entity.pdbx_description
1 polymer ?
#
loop_
_entity_poly.entity_id
_entity_poly.type
_entity_poly.pdbx_seq_one_letter_code
_entity_poly.pdbx_strand_id
1 'polypeptide(L)'
;MTDLPLDAEGLLALTDIEAVWAVAPVVEPLEHDARILLFIGPGCPVCPHQIRAAATVAAASARITLEIVDATRDPDLAARYDIQSVPTTIIDEELFLLGAMPAPRLADRIMERHGPDRERVLFASLMEAGRHEEASRRLAGARGIEAFAELWSRSTLETRMG
;
A
#
# COMPACT_ATOMS: atom_id res chain seq x y z
N MET A 1 12.22 3.34 20.37
CA MET A 1 12.99 4.21 19.47
C MET A 1 14.17 3.44 18.88
N THR A 2 13.86 2.50 17.96
CA THR A 2 14.78 2.05 16.91
C THR A 2 13.94 1.45 15.77
N ASP A 3 13.09 2.28 15.15
CA ASP A 3 12.82 2.07 13.73
C ASP A 3 14.02 2.65 13.00
N LEU A 4 15.01 1.79 12.75
CA LEU A 4 16.00 2.08 11.73
C LEU A 4 15.24 1.87 10.41
N PRO A 5 14.95 2.91 9.62
CA PRO A 5 14.52 2.68 8.24
C PRO A 5 15.52 1.72 7.61
N LEU A 6 15.03 0.66 6.95
CA LEU A 6 15.90 -0.28 6.29
C LEU A 6 16.77 0.51 5.31
N ASP A 7 18.07 0.55 5.56
CA ASP A 7 19.02 1.19 4.66
C ASP A 7 19.13 0.37 3.37
N ALA A 8 19.84 0.91 2.39
CA ALA A 8 19.98 0.27 1.08
C ALA A 8 20.57 -1.16 1.19
N GLU A 9 21.43 -1.41 2.18
CA GLU A 9 22.04 -2.73 2.42
C GLU A 9 21.02 -3.72 3.01
N GLY A 10 20.23 -3.28 3.98
CA GLY A 10 19.13 -4.06 4.57
C GLY A 10 18.03 -4.40 3.56
N LEU A 11 17.73 -3.49 2.64
CA LEU A 11 16.82 -3.76 1.53
C LEU A 11 17.38 -4.80 0.57
N LEU A 12 18.64 -4.65 0.13
CA LEU A 12 19.26 -5.60 -0.80
C LEU A 12 19.29 -7.03 -0.25
N ALA A 13 19.55 -7.20 1.05
CA ALA A 13 19.53 -8.50 1.72
C ALA A 13 18.15 -9.20 1.69
N LEU A 14 17.06 -8.45 1.49
CA LEU A 14 15.69 -8.95 1.43
C LEU A 14 15.18 -9.15 -0.02
N THR A 15 16.01 -8.86 -1.02
CA THR A 15 15.58 -8.76 -2.42
C THR A 15 16.41 -9.64 -3.35
N ASP A 16 15.81 -9.96 -4.49
CA ASP A 16 16.50 -10.53 -5.65
C ASP A 16 16.77 -9.40 -6.64
N ILE A 17 18.03 -9.25 -7.08
CA ILE A 17 18.43 -8.18 -8.00
C ILE A 17 17.68 -8.26 -9.34
N GLU A 18 17.32 -9.47 -9.80
CA GLU A 18 16.52 -9.63 -11.02
C GLU A 18 15.11 -9.08 -10.83
N ALA A 19 14.52 -9.30 -9.65
CA ALA A 19 13.20 -8.77 -9.32
C ALA A 19 13.22 -7.23 -9.21
N VAL A 20 14.31 -6.66 -8.68
CA VAL A 20 14.49 -5.20 -8.62
C VAL A 20 14.55 -4.61 -10.04
N TRP A 21 15.35 -5.19 -10.93
CA TRP A 21 15.44 -4.72 -12.32
C TRP A 21 14.15 -4.88 -13.11
N ALA A 22 13.36 -5.93 -12.83
CA ALA A 22 12.05 -6.10 -13.44
C ALA A 22 11.04 -5.00 -13.03
N VAL A 23 11.18 -4.45 -11.83
CA VAL A 23 10.28 -3.44 -11.27
C VAL A 23 10.74 -2.01 -11.57
N ALA A 24 12.05 -1.76 -11.66
CA ALA A 24 12.59 -0.41 -11.84
C ALA A 24 11.92 0.41 -12.96
N PRO A 25 11.65 -0.13 -14.17
CA PRO A 25 10.98 0.63 -15.23
C PRO A 25 9.55 1.09 -14.88
N VAL A 26 8.85 0.38 -13.99
CA VAL A 26 7.48 0.73 -13.57
C VAL A 26 7.49 1.99 -12.71
N VAL A 27 8.47 2.10 -11.82
CA VAL A 27 8.61 3.22 -10.86
C VAL A 27 9.57 4.32 -11.33
N GLU A 28 10.23 4.13 -12.47
CA GLU A 28 11.11 5.14 -13.07
C GLU A 28 10.40 6.47 -13.36
N PRO A 29 9.14 6.51 -13.86
CA PRO A 29 8.42 7.77 -14.09
C PRO A 29 7.95 8.47 -12.81
N LEU A 30 8.27 7.94 -11.62
CA LEU A 30 7.81 8.50 -10.35
C LEU A 30 8.43 9.88 -10.10
N GLU A 31 7.60 10.91 -10.18
CA GLU A 31 8.04 12.31 -9.97
C GLU A 31 8.10 12.69 -8.48
N HIS A 32 7.29 12.05 -7.65
CA HIS A 32 7.09 12.38 -6.25
C HIS A 32 7.44 11.21 -5.33
N ASP A 33 8.06 11.51 -4.20
CA ASP A 33 8.48 10.50 -3.23
C ASP A 33 7.29 9.67 -2.72
N ALA A 34 7.54 8.40 -2.42
CA ALA A 34 6.53 7.46 -1.92
C ALA A 34 7.03 6.84 -0.61
N ARG A 35 6.24 6.97 0.46
CA ARG A 35 6.54 6.32 1.73
C ARG A 35 5.63 5.11 1.94
N ILE A 36 6.25 3.95 2.01
CA ILE A 36 5.61 2.69 2.37
C ILE A 36 5.75 2.48 3.88
N LEU A 37 4.63 2.36 4.57
CA LEU A 37 4.54 1.89 5.95
C LEU A 37 3.86 0.51 5.97
N LEU A 38 4.63 -0.53 6.24
CA LEU A 38 4.18 -1.92 6.21
C LEU A 38 4.01 -2.46 7.63
N PHE A 39 2.77 -2.75 8.01
CA PHE A 39 2.46 -3.45 9.26
C PHE A 39 2.54 -4.96 9.07
N ILE A 40 3.25 -5.63 9.96
CA ILE A 40 3.39 -7.10 10.04
C ILE A 40 3.06 -7.60 11.45
N GLY A 41 3.03 -8.92 11.64
CA GLY A 41 2.89 -9.51 12.96
C GLY A 41 3.48 -10.92 13.05
N PRO A 42 3.80 -11.38 14.27
CA PRO A 42 4.35 -12.71 14.51
C PRO A 42 3.38 -13.81 14.07
N GLY A 43 3.92 -14.88 13.50
CA GLY A 43 3.13 -16.03 13.05
C GLY A 43 2.31 -15.80 11.77
N CYS A 44 2.35 -14.60 11.19
CA CYS A 44 1.72 -14.28 9.92
C CYS A 44 2.44 -15.01 8.76
N PRO A 45 1.81 -16.00 8.09
CA PRO A 45 2.49 -16.82 7.08
C PRO A 45 2.79 -16.04 5.80
N VAL A 46 2.00 -15.01 5.49
CA VAL A 46 2.10 -14.24 4.24
C VAL A 46 2.94 -12.96 4.38
N CYS A 47 3.21 -12.50 5.60
CA CYS A 47 3.99 -11.28 5.86
C CYS A 47 5.40 -11.32 5.24
N PRO A 48 6.15 -12.44 5.28
CA PRO A 48 7.46 -12.52 4.61
C PRO A 48 7.41 -12.25 3.11
N HIS A 49 6.31 -12.61 2.43
CA HIS A 49 6.14 -12.34 1.00
C HIS A 49 5.95 -10.84 0.75
N GLN A 50 5.14 -10.18 1.57
CA GLN A 50 4.91 -8.74 1.44
C GLN A 50 6.14 -7.92 1.80
N ILE A 51 6.92 -8.33 2.81
CA ILE A 51 8.21 -7.70 3.16
C ILE A 51 9.14 -7.72 1.95
N ARG A 52 9.32 -8.87 1.30
CA ARG A 52 10.19 -8.98 0.11
C ARG A 52 9.68 -8.13 -1.04
N ALA A 53 8.37 -8.10 -1.28
CA ALA A 53 7.78 -7.29 -2.34
C ALA A 53 8.01 -5.79 -2.08
N ALA A 54 7.71 -5.30 -0.88
CA ALA A 54 7.91 -3.91 -0.50
C ALA A 54 9.41 -3.53 -0.55
N ALA A 55 10.29 -4.41 -0.08
CA ALA A 55 11.73 -4.18 -0.14
C ALA A 55 12.23 -4.10 -1.58
N THR A 56 11.72 -4.96 -2.47
CA THR A 56 12.09 -4.97 -3.91
C THR A 56 11.70 -3.65 -4.57
N VAL A 57 10.49 -3.16 -4.30
CA VAL A 57 10.00 -1.90 -4.86
C VAL A 57 10.77 -0.70 -4.30
N ALA A 58 11.08 -0.69 -3.00
CA ALA A 58 11.89 0.35 -2.37
C ALA A 58 13.34 0.38 -2.92
N ALA A 59 13.95 -0.79 -3.13
CA ALA A 59 15.29 -0.89 -3.74
C ALA A 59 15.32 -0.43 -5.21
N ALA A 60 14.18 -0.47 -5.91
CA ALA A 60 14.08 -0.11 -7.33
C ALA A 60 14.12 1.41 -7.59
N SER A 61 13.88 2.24 -6.56
CA SER A 61 13.91 3.70 -6.71
C SER A 61 14.26 4.40 -5.41
N ALA A 62 15.23 5.32 -5.44
CA ALA A 62 15.63 6.13 -4.29
C ALA A 62 14.52 7.07 -3.77
N ARG A 63 13.44 7.24 -4.54
CA ARG A 63 12.25 8.01 -4.13
C ARG A 63 11.27 7.22 -3.26
N ILE A 64 11.49 5.90 -3.11
CA ILE A 64 10.59 5.02 -2.39
C ILE A 64 11.26 4.60 -1.08
N THR A 65 10.67 5.00 0.05
CA THR A 65 11.14 4.62 1.38
C THR A 65 10.26 3.55 1.98
N LEU A 66 10.84 2.57 2.68
CA LEU A 66 10.12 1.49 3.36
C LEU A 66 10.38 1.52 4.87
N GLU A 67 9.30 1.52 5.64
CA GLU A 67 9.27 1.32 7.08
C GLU A 67 8.44 0.08 7.38
N ILE A 68 8.96 -0.82 8.22
CA ILE A 68 8.28 -2.07 8.58
C ILE A 68 8.04 -2.09 10.08
N VAL A 69 6.77 -2.12 10.46
CA VAL A 69 6.33 -2.08 11.86
C VAL A 69 5.69 -3.41 12.25
N ASP A 70 6.15 -4.00 13.34
CA ASP A 70 5.43 -5.10 13.98
C ASP A 70 4.29 -4.52 14.83
N ALA A 71 3.05 -4.74 14.38
CA ALA A 71 1.84 -4.21 15.01
C ALA A 71 1.68 -4.65 16.48
N THR A 72 2.27 -5.78 16.87
CA THR A 72 2.24 -6.27 18.26
C THR A 72 3.27 -5.60 19.15
N ARG A 73 4.30 -4.99 18.55
CA ARG A 73 5.37 -4.27 19.26
C ARG A 73 5.11 -2.77 19.36
N ASP A 74 4.34 -2.21 18.42
CA ASP A 74 3.86 -0.83 18.47
C ASP A 74 2.32 -0.77 18.32
N PRO A 75 1.59 -1.15 19.39
CA PRO A 75 0.13 -1.17 19.37
C PRO A 75 -0.49 0.23 19.27
N ASP A 76 0.22 1.27 19.74
CA ASP A 76 -0.27 2.65 19.67
C ASP A 76 -0.26 3.15 18.22
N LEU A 77 0.83 2.88 17.48
CA LEU A 77 0.91 3.20 16.06
C LEU A 77 -0.07 2.36 15.23
N ALA A 78 -0.20 1.07 15.53
CA ALA A 78 -1.18 0.19 14.89
C ALA A 78 -2.63 0.67 15.12
N ALA A 79 -2.95 1.12 16.34
CA ALA A 79 -4.26 1.69 16.65
C ALA A 79 -4.50 3.02 15.92
N ARG A 80 -3.48 3.87 15.78
CA ARG A 80 -3.58 5.14 15.04
C ARG A 80 -3.95 4.93 13.56
N TYR A 81 -3.43 3.88 12.94
CA TYR A 81 -3.74 3.54 11.55
C TYR A 81 -4.92 2.57 11.40
N ASP A 82 -5.58 2.21 12.50
CA ASP A 82 -6.70 1.27 12.56
C ASP A 82 -6.37 -0.09 11.90
N ILE A 83 -5.21 -0.65 12.24
CA ILE A 83 -4.72 -1.90 11.63
C ILE A 83 -5.54 -3.09 12.15
N GLN A 84 -6.46 -3.57 11.31
CA GLN A 84 -7.32 -4.73 11.62
C GLN A 84 -6.71 -6.09 11.23
N SER A 85 -5.75 -6.09 10.29
CA SER A 85 -5.12 -7.31 9.81
C SER A 85 -3.69 -7.06 9.33
N VAL A 86 -2.89 -8.12 9.27
CA VAL A 86 -1.52 -8.08 8.75
C VAL A 86 -1.33 -9.11 7.63
N PRO A 87 -0.51 -8.81 6.61
CA PRO A 87 0.18 -7.54 6.40
C PRO A 87 -0.77 -6.45 5.87
N THR A 88 -0.56 -5.23 6.33
CA THR A 88 -1.22 -4.02 5.79
C THR A 88 -0.17 -3.04 5.33
N THR A 89 -0.21 -2.68 4.05
CA THR A 89 0.73 -1.73 3.44
C THR A 89 0.03 -0.39 3.24
N ILE A 90 0.56 0.66 3.84
CA ILE A 90 0.06 2.02 3.71
C ILE A 90 1.05 2.81 2.87
N ILE A 91 0.57 3.52 1.85
CA ILE A 91 1.40 4.38 1.00
C ILE A 91 0.91 5.82 1.15
N ASP A 92 1.83 6.71 1.54
CA ASP A 92 1.61 8.15 1.71
C ASP A 92 0.41 8.51 2.61
N GLU A 93 0.05 7.63 3.56
CA GLU A 93 -1.13 7.76 4.44
C GLU A 93 -2.49 7.82 3.71
N GLU A 94 -2.53 7.52 2.41
CA GLU A 94 -3.76 7.61 1.61
C GLU A 94 -4.21 6.26 1.04
N LEU A 95 -3.27 5.42 0.61
CA LEU A 95 -3.55 4.14 -0.06
C LEU A 95 -3.32 2.99 0.91
N PHE A 96 -4.36 2.16 1.12
CA PHE A 96 -4.33 1.05 2.07
C PHE A 96 -4.45 -0.27 1.32
N LEU A 97 -3.41 -1.10 1.35
CA LEU A 97 -3.36 -2.38 0.65
C LEU A 97 -3.31 -3.51 1.66
N LEU A 98 -4.31 -4.40 1.61
CA LEU A 98 -4.39 -5.57 2.47
C LEU A 98 -3.73 -6.78 1.82
N GLY A 99 -3.04 -7.58 2.65
CA GLY A 99 -2.45 -8.85 2.22
C GLY A 99 -1.14 -8.70 1.46
N ALA A 100 -0.66 -9.82 0.93
CA ALA A 100 0.60 -9.88 0.19
C ALA A 100 0.35 -9.86 -1.32
N MET A 101 1.19 -9.15 -2.05
CA MET A 101 1.16 -9.11 -3.52
C MET A 101 2.56 -9.12 -4.14
N PRO A 102 2.71 -9.54 -5.40
CA PRO A 102 3.99 -9.47 -6.10
C PRO A 102 4.52 -8.04 -6.24
N ALA A 103 5.84 -7.87 -6.26
CA ALA A 103 6.50 -6.56 -6.37
C ALA A 103 6.05 -5.74 -7.59
N PRO A 104 5.89 -6.31 -8.82
CA PRO A 104 5.37 -5.53 -9.95
C PRO A 104 3.97 -4.98 -9.70
N ARG A 105 3.10 -5.77 -9.06
CA ARG A 105 1.74 -5.32 -8.72
C ARG A 105 1.79 -4.21 -7.68
N LEU A 106 2.65 -4.32 -6.66
CA LEU A 106 2.82 -3.26 -5.66
C LEU A 106 3.34 -1.97 -6.31
N ALA A 107 4.28 -2.06 -7.25
CA ALA A 107 4.76 -0.91 -8.03
C ALA A 107 3.64 -0.25 -8.85
N ASP A 108 2.80 -1.02 -9.54
CA ASP A 108 1.63 -0.49 -10.25
C ASP A 108 0.73 0.31 -9.30
N ARG A 109 0.44 -0.23 -8.11
CA ARG A 109 -0.39 0.43 -7.10
C ARG A 109 0.20 1.76 -6.61
N ILE A 110 1.54 1.82 -6.48
CA ILE A 110 2.25 3.06 -6.15
C ILE A 110 2.08 4.09 -7.27
N MET A 111 2.14 3.69 -8.54
CA MET A 111 2.01 4.62 -9.67
C MET A 111 0.57 5.10 -9.86
N GLU A 112 -0.42 4.22 -9.68
CA GLU A 112 -1.85 4.52 -9.80
C GLU A 112 -2.32 5.63 -8.84
N ARG A 113 -1.60 5.89 -7.74
CA ARG A 113 -1.94 6.93 -6.74
C ARG A 113 -1.86 8.35 -7.28
N HIS A 114 -1.15 8.58 -8.39
CA HIS A 114 -0.99 9.90 -9.03
C HIS A 114 -1.63 9.98 -10.42
N GLY A 115 -2.24 8.89 -10.88
CA GLY A 115 -2.85 8.80 -12.20
C GLY A 115 -4.27 9.39 -12.29
N PRO A 116 -4.88 9.37 -13.49
CA PRO A 116 -6.27 9.80 -13.68
C PRO A 116 -7.27 9.01 -12.82
N ASP A 117 -6.93 7.76 -12.50
CA ASP A 117 -7.75 6.82 -11.72
C ASP A 117 -7.57 6.98 -10.20
N ARG A 118 -6.77 7.95 -9.74
CA ARG A 118 -6.40 8.12 -8.32
C ARG A 118 -7.59 8.01 -7.37
N GLU A 119 -8.67 8.77 -7.59
CA GLU A 119 -9.79 8.78 -6.63
C GLU A 119 -10.48 7.41 -6.56
N ARG A 120 -10.61 6.70 -7.68
CA ARG A 120 -11.16 5.34 -7.72
C ARG A 120 -10.27 4.36 -6.95
N VAL A 121 -8.97 4.44 -7.18
CA VAL A 121 -7.94 3.60 -6.57
C VAL A 121 -7.92 3.78 -5.05
N LEU A 122 -7.89 5.04 -4.58
CA LEU A 122 -7.85 5.38 -3.16
C LEU A 122 -9.16 5.03 -2.46
N PHE A 123 -10.31 5.38 -3.07
CA PHE A 123 -11.62 5.05 -2.52
C PHE A 123 -11.80 3.54 -2.35
N ALA A 124 -11.51 2.74 -3.39
CA ALA A 124 -11.60 1.28 -3.32
C ALA A 124 -10.72 0.71 -2.21
N SER A 125 -9.48 1.21 -2.08
CA SER A 125 -8.54 0.75 -1.05
C SER A 125 -9.05 1.02 0.37
N LEU A 126 -9.68 2.17 0.60
CA LEU A 126 -10.23 2.53 1.91
C LEU A 126 -11.47 1.69 2.24
N MET A 127 -12.32 1.41 1.24
CA MET A 127 -13.47 0.51 1.41
C MET A 127 -13.03 -0.92 1.75
N GLU A 128 -12.07 -1.47 1.02
CA GLU A 128 -11.50 -2.80 1.29
C GLU A 128 -10.85 -2.87 2.68
N ALA A 129 -10.21 -1.79 3.12
CA ALA A 129 -9.63 -1.67 4.46
C ALA A 129 -10.66 -1.40 5.58
N GLY A 130 -11.96 -1.28 5.27
CA GLY A 130 -13.00 -0.96 6.25
C GLY A 130 -13.01 0.49 6.73
N ARG A 131 -12.19 1.36 6.13
CA ARG A 131 -11.99 2.78 6.51
C ARG A 131 -13.07 3.66 5.87
N HIS A 132 -14.34 3.34 6.14
CA HIS A 132 -15.50 3.94 5.48
C HIS A 132 -15.62 5.45 5.70
N GLU A 133 -15.26 5.95 6.89
CA GLU A 133 -15.28 7.40 7.15
C GLU A 133 -14.31 8.14 6.22
N GLU A 134 -13.10 7.61 6.04
CA GLU A 134 -12.11 8.18 5.13
C GLU A 134 -12.50 8.05 3.67
N ALA A 135 -13.07 6.90 3.30
CA ALA A 135 -13.62 6.71 1.96
C ALA A 135 -14.71 7.76 1.67
N SER A 136 -15.62 7.99 2.63
CA SER A 136 -16.70 8.99 2.49
C SER A 136 -16.18 10.42 2.34
N ARG A 137 -15.10 10.77 3.07
CA ARG A 137 -14.47 12.09 2.94
C ARG A 137 -13.93 12.34 1.54
N ARG A 138 -13.50 11.29 0.80
CA ARG A 138 -13.06 11.44 -0.59
C ARG A 138 -14.19 11.75 -1.57
N LEU A 139 -15.45 11.53 -1.18
CA LEU A 139 -16.62 11.90 -1.99
C LEU A 139 -16.90 13.41 -2.01
N ALA A 140 -16.20 14.19 -1.17
CA ALA A 140 -16.30 15.65 -1.16
C ALA A 140 -15.61 16.28 -2.39
N GLY A 141 -16.19 16.09 -3.58
CA GLY A 141 -15.72 16.64 -4.84
C GLY A 141 -16.25 15.87 -6.06
N ALA A 142 -16.31 16.52 -7.23
CA ALA A 142 -16.85 15.94 -8.46
C ALA A 142 -16.15 14.62 -8.85
N ARG A 143 -14.81 14.59 -8.77
CA ARG A 143 -14.01 13.38 -9.07
C ARG A 143 -14.27 12.22 -8.10
N GLY A 144 -14.55 12.52 -6.83
CA GLY A 144 -14.89 11.50 -5.83
C GLY A 144 -16.25 10.86 -6.10
N ILE A 145 -17.24 11.67 -6.50
CA ILE A 145 -18.57 11.20 -6.89
C ILE A 145 -18.50 10.34 -8.17
N GLU A 146 -17.71 10.75 -9.16
CA GLU A 146 -17.49 9.98 -10.39
C GLU A 146 -16.85 8.62 -10.10
N ALA A 147 -15.80 8.59 -9.26
CA ALA A 147 -15.13 7.36 -8.84
C ALA A 147 -16.10 6.40 -8.14
N PHE A 148 -16.94 6.90 -7.23
CA PHE A 148 -17.98 6.11 -6.59
C PHE A 148 -19.01 5.58 -7.59
N ALA A 149 -19.50 6.43 -8.49
CA ALA A 149 -20.50 6.04 -9.50
C ALA A 149 -19.95 4.94 -10.42
N GLU A 150 -18.69 5.01 -10.83
CA GLU A 150 -18.05 3.97 -11.64
C GLU A 150 -18.00 2.64 -10.86
N LEU A 151 -17.45 2.64 -9.64
CA LEU A 151 -17.36 1.44 -8.80
C LEU A 151 -18.75 0.84 -8.52
N TRP A 152 -19.72 1.70 -8.20
CA TRP A 152 -21.10 1.30 -7.99
C TRP A 152 -21.68 0.64 -9.24
N SER A 153 -21.51 1.24 -10.42
CA SER A 153 -22.05 0.71 -11.68
C SER A 153 -21.51 -0.69 -12.04
N ARG A 154 -20.28 -1.00 -11.61
CA ARG A 154 -19.58 -2.27 -11.89
C ARG A 154 -19.76 -3.32 -10.79
N SER A 155 -20.30 -2.94 -9.64
CA SER A 155 -20.51 -3.86 -8.50
C SER A 155 -21.75 -4.77 -8.67
N THR A 156 -21.69 -5.97 -8.10
CA THR A 156 -22.84 -6.90 -8.06
C THR A 156 -23.73 -6.61 -6.84
N LEU A 157 -24.96 -7.13 -6.84
CA LEU A 157 -25.85 -7.03 -5.68
C LEU A 157 -25.24 -7.65 -4.42
N GLU A 158 -24.49 -8.74 -4.57
CA GLU A 158 -23.77 -9.39 -3.48
C GLU A 158 -22.70 -8.47 -2.88
N THR A 159 -21.91 -7.79 -3.71
CA THR A 159 -20.90 -6.81 -3.25
C THR A 159 -21.53 -5.59 -2.57
N ARG A 160 -22.79 -5.24 -2.87
CA ARG A 160 -23.49 -4.07 -2.31
C ARG A 160 -24.20 -4.34 -0.99
N MET A 161 -24.58 -5.59 -0.74
CA MET A 161 -25.34 -5.99 0.45
C MET A 161 -24.49 -6.71 1.52
N GLY A 162 -23.20 -6.93 1.24
CA GLY A 162 -22.21 -7.47 2.18
C GLY A 162 -21.79 -6.43 3.21
#